data_AF-A0A8C6MS80-F1
#
_entry.id   AF-A0A8C6MS80-F1
#
_cell.length_a   1.000
_cell.length_b   1.000
_cell.length_c   1.000
_cell.angle_alpha   90.00
_cell.angle_beta   90.00
_cell.angle_gamma   90.00
#
_symmetry.space_group_name_H-M   'P 1'
#
loop_
_entity.id
_entity.type
_entity.pdbx_description
1 polymer ?
#
loop_
_entity_poly.entity_id
_entity_poly.type
_entity_poly.pdbx_seq_one_letter_code
_entity_poly.pdbx_strand_id
1 'polypeptide(L)'
;MEKYLLLLLLGIFLRVGFLQALTCVSCGRLNSSGICETAETSCEATNNRKCALWLLYKDGKFQYGFQGCLETCFNYTKTNNNMVKEYKCCDHQNLCNKP
;
A
#
# COMPACT_ATOMS: atom_id res chain seq x y z
N MET A 1 -24.55 -33.35 18.23
CA MET A 1 -24.53 -32.60 16.95
C MET A 1 -24.25 -31.11 17.17
N GLU A 2 -24.91 -30.48 18.15
CA GLU A 2 -24.79 -29.04 18.46
C GLU A 2 -23.35 -28.54 18.77
N LYS A 3 -22.60 -29.29 19.58
CA LYS A 3 -21.20 -28.97 19.93
C LYS A 3 -20.25 -28.98 18.72
N TYR A 4 -20.50 -29.87 17.76
CA TYR A 4 -19.71 -29.93 16.53
C TYR A 4 -20.03 -28.76 15.60
N LEU A 5 -21.29 -28.33 15.56
CA LEU A 5 -21.72 -27.14 14.83
C LEU A 5 -21.06 -25.87 15.41
N LEU A 6 -21.03 -25.74 16.73
CA LEU A 6 -20.36 -24.62 17.41
C LEU A 6 -18.85 -24.57 17.12
N LEU A 7 -18.17 -25.72 17.15
CA LEU A 7 -16.73 -25.81 16.80
C LEU A 7 -16.47 -25.46 15.33
N LEU A 8 -17.34 -25.87 14.42
CA LEU A 8 -17.29 -25.52 13.00
C LEU A 8 -17.45 -24.01 12.79
N LEU A 9 -18.45 -23.41 13.43
CA LEU A 9 -18.68 -21.96 13.36
C LEU A 9 -17.48 -21.18 13.92
N LEU A 10 -16.94 -21.59 15.07
CA LEU A 10 -15.75 -20.96 15.66
C LEU A 10 -14.54 -21.04 14.71
N GLY A 11 -14.35 -22.20 14.06
CA GLY A 11 -13.32 -22.40 13.06
C GLY A 11 -13.49 -21.50 11.83
N ILE A 12 -14.73 -21.25 11.39
CA ILE A 12 -15.04 -20.33 10.28
C ILE A 12 -14.78 -18.87 10.68
N PHE A 13 -15.24 -18.44 11.87
CA PHE A 13 -14.99 -17.07 12.36
C PHE A 13 -13.50 -16.76 12.48
N LEU A 14 -12.71 -17.71 12.98
CA LEU A 14 -11.25 -17.57 13.05
C LEU A 14 -10.60 -17.49 11.66
N ARG A 15 -11.17 -18.10 10.62
CA ARG A 15 -10.64 -18.01 9.24
C ARG A 15 -11.02 -16.68 8.56
N VAL A 16 -12.24 -16.19 8.79
CA VAL A 16 -12.74 -14.93 8.19
C VAL A 16 -11.98 -13.72 8.74
N GLY A 17 -11.54 -13.77 10.01
CA GLY A 17 -10.72 -12.71 10.61
C GLY A 17 -9.35 -12.48 9.96
N PHE A 18 -8.85 -13.41 9.12
CA PHE A 18 -7.56 -13.28 8.43
C PHE A 18 -7.65 -12.61 7.06
N LEU A 19 -8.85 -12.38 6.51
CA LEU A 19 -9.05 -11.71 5.22
C LEU A 19 -9.28 -10.20 5.41
N GLN A 20 -8.44 -9.55 6.21
CA GLN A 20 -8.59 -8.11 6.44
C GLN A 20 -8.01 -7.33 5.24
N ALA A 21 -8.90 -6.71 4.48
CA ALA A 21 -8.51 -5.81 3.39
C ALA A 21 -7.82 -4.58 3.99
N LEU A 22 -6.62 -4.27 3.50
CA LEU A 22 -5.85 -3.11 3.97
C LEU A 22 -6.23 -1.88 3.13
N THR A 23 -6.68 -0.81 3.76
CA THR A 23 -6.94 0.45 3.07
C THR A 23 -5.61 1.18 2.84
N CYS A 24 -5.34 1.61 1.62
CA CYS A 24 -4.15 2.38 1.24
C CYS A 24 -4.54 3.76 0.71
N VAL A 25 -3.60 4.70 0.72
CA VAL A 25 -3.73 5.95 -0.03
C VAL A 25 -3.61 5.65 -1.52
N SER A 26 -4.44 6.28 -2.33
CA SER A 26 -4.41 6.22 -3.78
C SER A 26 -4.26 7.62 -4.36
N CYS A 27 -3.15 7.83 -5.06
CA CYS A 27 -2.83 9.04 -5.78
C CYS A 27 -1.98 8.71 -7.01
N GLY A 28 -2.53 8.99 -8.20
CA GLY A 28 -1.82 8.75 -9.46
C GLY A 28 -0.56 9.60 -9.63
N ARG A 29 -0.54 10.82 -9.05
CA ARG A 29 0.62 11.71 -9.07
C ARG A 29 0.63 12.68 -7.88
N LEU A 30 1.64 12.53 -7.02
CA LEU A 30 2.04 13.54 -6.04
C LEU A 30 2.91 14.58 -6.74
N ASN A 31 2.62 15.87 -6.59
CA ASN A 31 3.47 16.95 -7.11
C ASN A 31 4.72 17.17 -6.23
N SER A 32 5.58 18.11 -6.59
CA SER A 32 6.83 18.38 -5.86
C SER A 32 6.64 18.92 -4.42
N SER A 33 5.42 19.33 -4.07
CA SER A 33 5.03 19.73 -2.72
C SER A 33 4.42 18.58 -1.92
N GLY A 34 4.34 17.37 -2.49
CA GLY A 34 3.73 16.21 -1.84
C GLY A 34 2.20 16.21 -1.86
N ILE A 35 1.56 17.03 -2.70
CA ILE A 35 0.10 17.11 -2.80
C ILE A 35 -0.38 16.28 -4.00
N CYS A 36 -1.44 15.52 -3.82
CA CYS A 36 -2.06 14.76 -4.91
C CYS A 36 -2.73 15.69 -5.92
N GLU A 37 -2.40 15.54 -7.20
CA GLU A 37 -2.92 16.44 -8.25
C GLU A 37 -4.40 16.20 -8.57
N THR A 38 -4.89 14.97 -8.43
CA THR A 38 -6.28 14.57 -8.76
C THR A 38 -7.14 14.32 -7.52
N ALA A 39 -6.81 14.96 -6.41
CA ALA A 39 -7.31 14.67 -5.06
C ALA A 39 -6.89 13.27 -4.53
N GLU A 40 -6.66 13.20 -3.22
CA GLU A 40 -6.35 11.94 -2.53
C GLU A 40 -7.60 11.05 -2.47
N THR A 41 -7.43 9.77 -2.79
CA THR A 41 -8.48 8.74 -2.66
C THR A 41 -7.93 7.55 -1.89
N SER A 42 -8.71 6.48 -1.79
CA SER A 42 -8.28 5.22 -1.19
C SER A 42 -8.42 4.05 -2.17
N CYS A 43 -7.64 2.99 -1.92
CA CYS A 43 -7.81 1.68 -2.54
C CYS A 43 -7.68 0.59 -1.49
N GLU A 44 -8.20 -0.60 -1.77
CA GLU A 44 -8.06 -1.77 -0.91
C GLU A 44 -7.01 -2.72 -1.47
N ALA A 45 -6.00 -3.00 -0.66
CA ALA A 45 -5.02 -4.05 -0.92
C ALA A 45 -5.60 -5.40 -0.46
N THR A 46 -6.42 -5.99 -1.34
CA THR A 46 -6.92 -7.37 -1.24
C THR A 46 -6.05 -8.31 -2.07
N ASN A 47 -6.08 -9.62 -1.78
CA ASN A 47 -5.49 -10.67 -2.62
C ASN A 47 -4.04 -10.39 -3.09
N ASN A 48 -3.07 -10.54 -2.19
CA ASN A 48 -1.63 -10.32 -2.43
C ASN A 48 -1.21 -8.90 -2.83
N ARG A 49 -2.14 -7.95 -2.99
CA ARG A 49 -1.81 -6.55 -3.20
C ARG A 49 -1.23 -5.95 -1.91
N LYS A 50 -0.36 -4.96 -2.07
CA LYS A 50 0.24 -4.18 -0.98
C LYS A 50 0.04 -2.69 -1.22
N CYS A 51 0.09 -1.88 -0.17
CA CYS A 51 0.20 -0.45 -0.34
C CYS A 51 1.60 -0.11 -0.87
N ALA A 52 1.66 0.72 -1.89
CA ALA A 52 2.88 1.15 -2.57
C ALA A 52 3.06 2.66 -2.45
N LEU A 53 4.30 3.09 -2.30
CA LEU A 53 4.76 4.46 -2.37
C LEU A 53 5.99 4.53 -3.26
N TRP A 54 5.92 5.30 -4.34
CA TRP A 54 7.06 5.56 -5.23
C TRP A 54 7.42 7.04 -5.16
N LEU A 55 8.70 7.35 -4.99
CA LEU A 55 9.20 8.71 -4.86
C LEU A 55 10.36 8.94 -5.84
N LEU A 56 10.32 10.03 -6.61
CA LEU A 56 11.43 10.47 -7.43
C LEU A 56 12.07 11.72 -6.80
N TYR A 57 13.39 11.66 -6.63
CA TYR A 57 14.24 12.77 -6.27
C TYR A 57 15.19 13.09 -7.42
N LYS A 58 15.47 14.38 -7.61
CA LYS A 58 16.50 14.88 -8.53
C LYS A 58 17.31 15.95 -7.81
N ASP A 59 18.63 15.83 -7.83
CA ASP A 59 19.55 16.75 -7.15
C ASP A 59 19.19 16.89 -5.64
N GLY A 60 18.79 15.78 -5.01
CA GLY A 60 18.34 15.73 -3.61
C GLY A 60 16.95 16.32 -3.34
N LYS A 61 16.25 16.83 -4.35
CA LYS A 61 14.92 17.44 -4.20
C LYS A 61 13.82 16.51 -4.69
N PHE A 62 12.77 16.37 -3.89
CA PHE A 62 11.56 15.63 -4.29
C PHE A 62 10.93 16.27 -5.54
N GLN A 63 10.58 15.44 -6.52
CA GLN A 63 10.05 15.88 -7.81
C GLN A 63 8.57 15.51 -7.95
N TYR A 64 8.27 14.23 -7.79
CA TYR A 64 6.91 13.69 -7.81
C TYR A 64 6.90 12.28 -7.24
N GLY A 65 5.70 11.77 -6.96
CA GLY A 65 5.52 10.41 -6.46
C GLY A 65 4.21 9.78 -6.88
N PHE A 66 3.99 8.55 -6.43
CA PHE A 66 2.79 7.75 -6.66
C PHE A 66 2.43 7.00 -5.39
N GLN A 67 1.12 6.84 -5.13
CA GLN A 67 0.59 6.02 -4.06
C GLN A 67 -0.53 5.14 -4.60
N GLY A 68 -0.57 3.87 -4.21
CA GLY A 68 -1.68 3.00 -4.58
C GLY A 68 -1.51 1.56 -4.15
N CYS A 69 -2.38 0.69 -4.65
CA CYS A 69 -2.40 -0.74 -4.34
C CYS A 69 -1.83 -1.54 -5.52
N LEU A 70 -0.71 -2.23 -5.32
CA LEU A 70 -0.02 -2.99 -6.36
C LEU A 70 0.07 -4.47 -5.99
N GLU A 71 -0.15 -5.36 -6.97
CA GLU A 71 0.07 -6.81 -6.80
C GLU A 71 1.56 -7.13 -6.64
N THR A 72 2.40 -6.49 -7.46
CA THR A 72 3.86 -6.66 -7.42
C THR A 72 4.48 -5.41 -6.79
N CYS A 73 4.92 -5.54 -5.54
CA CYS A 73 5.54 -4.44 -4.78
C CYS A 73 6.74 -4.96 -3.99
N PHE A 74 7.92 -4.39 -4.24
CA PHE A 74 9.15 -4.68 -3.51
C PHE A 74 9.83 -3.39 -3.05
N ASN A 75 10.48 -3.45 -1.89
CA ASN A 75 11.30 -2.36 -1.39
C ASN A 75 12.62 -2.34 -2.15
N TYR A 76 12.90 -1.24 -2.86
CA TYR A 76 14.21 -1.02 -3.46
C TYR A 76 14.43 0.46 -3.79
N THR A 77 15.69 0.84 -3.93
CA THR A 77 16.09 2.17 -4.36
C THR A 77 16.93 2.05 -5.63
N LYS A 78 16.59 2.85 -6.64
CA LYS A 78 17.36 2.94 -7.89
C LYS A 78 17.98 4.32 -8.00
N THR A 79 19.31 4.36 -8.07
CA THR A 79 20.07 5.59 -8.28
C THR A 79 20.62 5.62 -9.70
N ASN A 80 20.47 6.75 -10.39
CA ASN A 80 21.06 7.00 -11.72
C ASN A 80 21.48 8.47 -11.82
N ASN A 81 22.79 8.72 -11.83
CA ASN A 81 23.35 10.07 -11.73
C ASN A 81 22.74 10.81 -10.53
N ASN A 82 22.13 11.98 -10.77
CA ASN A 82 21.52 12.81 -9.74
C ASN A 82 20.05 12.45 -9.48
N MET A 83 19.54 11.36 -10.07
CA MET A 83 18.17 10.89 -9.85
C MET A 83 18.16 9.70 -8.88
N VAL A 84 17.27 9.75 -7.90
CA VAL A 84 16.99 8.66 -6.97
C VAL A 84 15.52 8.31 -7.05
N LYS A 85 15.20 7.04 -7.27
CA LYS A 85 13.84 6.51 -7.22
C LYS A 85 13.73 5.55 -6.04
N GLU A 86 12.87 5.86 -5.09
CA GLU A 86 12.55 4.99 -3.96
C GLU A 86 11.22 4.27 -4.22
N TYR A 87 11.21 2.96 -4.01
CA TYR A 87 10.04 2.10 -4.06
C TYR A 87 9.85 1.50 -2.68
N LYS A 88 8.73 1.84 -2.03
CA LYS A 88 8.37 1.39 -0.68
C LYS A 88 7.03 0.66 -0.72
N CYS A 89 6.93 -0.41 0.07
CA CYS A 89 5.80 -1.32 0.12
C CYS A 89 5.48 -1.66 1.56
N CYS A 90 4.20 -1.72 1.90
CA CYS A 90 3.73 -2.06 3.23
C CYS A 90 2.36 -2.76 3.17
N ASP A 91 2.15 -3.69 4.09
CA ASP A 91 0.99 -4.59 4.14
C ASP A 91 0.47 -4.84 5.57
N HIS A 92 1.01 -4.13 6.57
CA HIS A 92 0.71 -4.39 7.99
C HIS A 92 -0.20 -3.34 8.66
N GLN A 93 -0.42 -2.18 8.04
CA GLN A 93 -1.18 -1.08 8.62
C GLN A 93 -1.95 -0.28 7.57
N ASN A 94 -3.19 0.13 7.88
CA ASN A 94 -3.96 1.01 7.01
C ASN A 94 -3.23 2.34 6.76
N LEU A 95 -3.28 2.81 5.52
CA LEU A 95 -2.72 4.07 5.04
C LEU A 95 -1.19 4.17 5.22
N CYS A 96 -0.51 3.03 5.32
CA CYS A 96 0.94 2.96 5.58
C CYS A 96 1.81 3.53 4.45
N ASN A 97 1.24 3.82 3.28
CA ASN A 97 1.94 4.41 2.15
C ASN A 97 1.86 5.94 2.08
N LYS A 98 1.57 6.62 3.20
CA LYS A 98 1.80 8.07 3.33
C LYS A 98 3.32 8.34 3.40
N PRO A 99 3.83 9.36 2.68
CA PRO A 99 5.24 9.74 2.72
C PRO A 99 5.69 10.24 4.09
#